data_AF-A0A139NXA7-F1
#
_entry.id   AF-A0A139NXA7-F1
#
_cell.length_a   1.000
_cell.length_b   1.000
_cell.length_c   1.000
_cell.angle_alpha   90.00
_cell.angle_beta   90.00
_cell.angle_gamma   90.00
#
_symmetry.space_group_name_H-M   'P 1'
#
loop_
_entity.id
_entity.type
_entity.pdbx_description
1 polymer ?
#
loop_
_entity_poly.entity_id
_entity_poly.type
_entity_poly.pdbx_seq_one_letter_code
_entity_poly.pdbx_strand_id
1 'polypeptide(L)' 'MIQAIEKHGFKGVLMGLARILRCHPWSKTGQDPVPDHFSLKRNQEGK' A
#
# COMPACT_ATOMS: atom_id res chain seq x y z
N MET A 1 -1.18 3.10 6.33
CA MET A 1 -0.39 4.26 5.86
C MET A 1 0.72 4.57 6.85
N ILE A 2 0.38 4.78 8.13
CA ILE A 2 1.35 5.04 9.22
C ILE A 2 2.44 3.96 9.30
N GLN A 3 2.07 2.68 9.37
CA GLN A 3 3.03 1.56 9.36
C GLN A 3 3.99 1.54 8.16
N ALA A 4 3.56 2.05 6.99
CA ALA A 4 4.41 2.11 5.80
C ALA A 4 5.47 3.21 5.92
N ILE A 5 5.13 4.33 6.57
CA ILE A 5 6.05 5.43 6.82
C ILE A 5 7.07 5.02 7.89
N GLU A 6 6.64 4.32 8.95
CA GLU A 6 7.56 3.80 9.96
C GLU A 6 8.54 2.76 9.39
N LYS A 7 8.06 1.83 8.55
CA LYS A 7 8.92 0.81 7.95
C LYS A 7 9.80 1.31 6.80
N HIS A 8 9.33 2.26 5.99
CA HIS A 8 9.98 2.61 4.71
C HIS A 8 10.29 4.10 4.55
N GLY A 9 10.02 4.92 5.58
CA GLY A 9 10.27 6.36 5.57
C GLY A 9 9.60 7.07 4.39
N PHE A 10 10.37 7.81 3.61
CA PHE A 10 9.91 8.54 2.42
C PHE A 10 9.24 7.64 1.37
N LYS A 11 9.69 6.39 1.24
CA LYS A 11 9.09 5.40 0.33
C LYS A 11 7.69 4.96 0.82
N GLY A 12 7.43 5.03 2.12
CA GLY A 12 6.10 4.78 2.70
C GLY A 12 5.06 5.82 2.29
N VAL A 13 5.49 7.07 2.09
CA VAL A 13 4.63 8.14 1.57
C VAL A 13 4.25 7.85 0.10
N LEU A 14 5.20 7.42 -0.72
CA LEU A 14 4.93 7.01 -2.11
C LEU A 14 3.97 5.81 -2.20
N MET A 15 4.10 4.82 -1.31
CA MET A 15 3.15 3.71 -1.20
C MET A 15 1.73 4.17 -0.84
N GLY A 16 1.60 5.11 0.10
CA GLY A 16 0.31 5.70 0.50
C GLY A 16 -0.34 6.49 -0.62
N LEU A 17 0.43 7.35 -1.31
CA LEU A 17 -0.02 8.09 -2.49
C LEU A 17 -0.46 7.14 -3.61
N ALA A 18 0.31 6.09 -3.88
CA ALA A 18 -0.08 5.07 -4.85
C ALA A 18 -1.37 4.35 -4.45
N ARG A 19 -1.66 4.13 -3.16
CA ARG A 19 -2.95 3.58 -2.72
C ARG A 19 -4.11 4.54 -3.00
N ILE A 20 -3.94 5.83 -2.76
CA ILE A 20 -4.98 6.85 -3.02
C ILE A 20 -5.25 6.97 -4.53
N LEU A 21 -4.21 7.06 -5.35
CA LEU A 21 -4.33 7.16 -6.81
C LEU A 21 -5.00 5.93 -7.44
N ARG A 22 -4.90 4.76 -6.80
CA ARG A 22 -5.54 3.50 -7.24
C ARG A 22 -6.91 3.27 -6.61
N CYS A 23 -7.35 4.15 -5.72
CA CYS A 23 -8.65 4.06 -5.08
C CYS A 23 -9.71 4.54 -6.07
N HIS A 24 -10.55 3.62 -6.51
CA HIS A 24 -11.71 3.89 -7.37
C HIS A 24 -12.89 3.11 -6.80
N PRO A 25 -14.15 3.57 -7.00
CA PRO A 25 -15.34 2.90 -6.47
C PRO A 25 -15.51 1.45 -6.96
N TRP A 26 -14.88 1.08 -8.08
CA TRP A 26 -14.85 -0.30 -8.61
C TRP A 26 -13.59 -1.10 -8.23
N SER A 27 -12.68 -0.52 -7.45
CA SER A 27 -11.50 -1.24 -6.98
C SER A 27 -11.92 -2.20 -5.87
N LYS A 28 -11.51 -3.47 -5.96
CA LYS A 28 -11.80 -4.47 -4.91
C LYS A 28 -11.30 -3.93 -3.58
N THR A 29 -12.16 -3.79 -2.58
CA THR A 29 -11.71 -3.51 -1.21
C THR A 29 -11.06 -4.76 -0.64
N GLY A 30 -9.92 -4.61 0.02
CA GLY A 30 -9.20 -5.70 0.66
C GLY A 30 -8.10 -5.16 1.56
N GLN A 31 -7.62 -5.97 2.49
CA GLN A 31 -6.47 -5.59 3.30
C GLN A 31 -5.22 -5.56 2.40
N ASP A 32 -4.52 -4.42 2.39
CA ASP A 32 -3.22 -4.28 1.71
C ASP A 32 -2.16 -4.19 2.83
N PRO A 33 -1.65 -5.34 3.31
CA PRO A 33 -0.60 -5.36 4.33
C PRO A 33 0.64 -4.64 3.79
N VAL A 34 1.41 -4.02 4.69
CA VAL A 34 2.66 -3.34 4.30
C VAL A 34 3.75 -4.41 4.16
N PRO A 35 4.30 -4.66 2.96
CA PRO A 35 5.37 -5.63 2.77
C PRO A 35 6.65 -5.21 3.50
N ASP A 36 7.54 -6.16 3.78
CA ASP A 36 8.84 -5.86 4.39
C ASP A 36 9.81 -5.14 3.44
N HIS A 37 9.61 -5.36 2.14
CA HIS A 37 10.34 -4.68 1.07
C HIS A 37 9.44 -3.71 0.29
N PHE A 38 10.04 -2.60 -0.16
CA PHE A 38 9.31 -1.59 -0.92
C PHE A 38 8.77 -2.15 -2.26
N SER A 39 7.45 -2.27 -2.36
CA SER A 39 6.72 -2.59 -3.57
C SER A 39 5.51 -1.67 -3.74
N LEU A 40 5.37 -1.05 -4.91
CA LEU A 40 4.18 -0.26 -5.25
C LEU A 40 3.02 -1.13 -5.77
N LYS A 41 3.27 -2.42 -6.00
CA LYS A 41 2.24 -3.35 -6.47
C LYS A 41 1.31 -3.70 -5.32
N ARG A 42 0.02 -3.90 -5.62
CA ARG A 42 -0.97 -4.32 -4.63
C ARG A 42 -0.55 -5.68 -4.09
N ASN A 43 -0.39 -5.79 -2.77
CA ASN A 43 0.06 -7.02 -2.16
C ASN A 43 -1.18 -7.83 -1.77
N GLN A 44 -1.60 -8.71 -2.67
CA GLN A 44 -2.78 -9.55 -2.49
C GLN A 44 -2.39 -10.82 -1.76
N GLU A 45 -1.75 -10.67 -0.59
CA GLU A 45 -1.55 -11.78 0.35
C GLU A 45 -2.89 -12.05 1.03
N GLY A 46 -3.71 -12.82 0.34
CA GLY A 46 -5.05 -13.18 0.75
C GLY A 46 -5.52 -14.37 -0.08
N LYS A 47 -4.97 -15.55 0.26
CA LYS A 47 -5.72 -16.80 0.18
C LYS A 47 -5.98 -17.26 1.60
#